data_AF-A0A7C4T7J3-F1
#
_entry.id   AF-A0A7C4T7J3-F1
#
_cell.length_a   1.000
_cell.length_b   1.000
_cell.length_c   1.000
_cell.angle_alpha   90.00
_cell.angle_beta   90.00
_cell.angle_gamma   90.00
#
_symmetry.space_group_name_H-M   'P 1'
#
loop_
_entity.id
_entity.type
_entity.pdbx_description
1 polymer ?
#
loop_
_entity_poly.entity_id
_entity_poly.type
_entity_poly.pdbx_seq_one_letter_code
_entity_poly.pdbx_strand_id
1 'polypeptide(L)'
;MVVVIWKADFDGDEKQLARVNELFEESAKAVGAKVDGPYYPQDASLMYLMWTKAYEDMNRSGRIFLQKATKEKLPITPLRYEIAVTPKEFWGK
;
A
#
# COMPACT_ATOMS: atom_id res chain seq x y z
N MET A 1 -2.37 -13.07 -10.26
CA MET A 1 -2.71 -11.90 -9.44
C MET A 1 -1.63 -11.82 -8.37
N VAL A 2 -0.90 -10.71 -8.32
CA VAL A 2 0.22 -10.49 -7.43
C VAL A 2 -0.29 -9.81 -6.16
N VAL A 3 0.25 -10.21 -5.01
CA VAL A 3 0.02 -9.52 -3.74
C VAL A 3 1.26 -8.73 -3.39
N VAL A 4 1.09 -7.43 -3.17
CA VAL A 4 2.16 -6.58 -2.64
C VAL A 4 1.83 -6.25 -1.20
N ILE A 5 2.70 -6.67 -0.29
CA ILE A 5 2.64 -6.30 1.12
C ILE A 5 3.38 -4.97 1.25
N TRP A 6 2.70 -3.93 1.70
CA TRP A 6 3.29 -2.61 1.91
C TRP A 6 3.24 -2.25 3.38
N LYS A 7 4.40 -1.91 3.95
CA LYS A 7 4.54 -1.57 5.38
C LYS A 7 4.96 -0.12 5.54
N ALA A 8 4.44 0.51 6.59
CA ALA A 8 4.77 1.89 6.93
C ALA A 8 4.76 2.11 8.44
N ASP A 9 5.59 3.05 8.89
CA ASP A 9 5.45 3.66 10.20
C ASP A 9 4.41 4.78 10.15
N PHE A 10 3.69 4.92 11.26
CA PHE A 10 2.64 5.89 11.42
C PHE A 10 2.57 6.36 12.87
N ASP A 11 2.61 7.68 13.04
CA ASP A 11 2.64 8.34 14.36
C ASP A 11 1.44 9.30 14.55
N GLY A 12 0.40 9.16 13.72
CA GLY A 12 -0.77 10.03 13.73
C GLY A 12 -1.92 9.54 14.62
N ASP A 13 -2.98 10.34 14.66
CA ASP A 13 -4.22 10.00 15.35
C ASP A 13 -5.20 9.17 14.48
N GLU A 14 -6.33 8.76 15.07
CA GLU A 14 -7.36 7.96 14.39
C GLU A 14 -7.97 8.67 13.16
N LYS A 15 -8.10 10.01 13.18
CA LYS A 15 -8.64 10.77 12.05
C LYS A 15 -7.64 10.78 10.90
N GLN A 16 -6.37 10.96 11.21
CA GLN A 16 -5.29 10.88 10.23
C GLN A 16 -5.16 9.47 9.67
N LEU A 17 -5.34 8.43 10.49
CA LEU A 17 -5.33 7.04 10.04
C LEU A 17 -6.49 6.76 9.07
N ALA A 18 -7.70 7.21 9.40
CA ALA A 18 -8.86 7.10 8.52
C ALA A 18 -8.57 7.77 7.16
N ARG A 19 -7.95 8.96 7.19
CA ARG A 19 -7.57 9.67 5.96
C ARG A 19 -6.50 8.93 5.15
N VAL A 20 -5.49 8.36 5.82
CA VAL A 20 -4.49 7.50 5.18
C VAL A 20 -5.16 6.32 4.45
N ASN A 21 -6.10 5.64 5.11
CA ASN A 21 -6.82 4.50 4.54
C ASN A 21 -7.61 4.90 3.28
N GLU A 22 -8.34 6.02 3.33
CA GLU A 22 -9.04 6.57 2.15
C GLU A 22 -8.08 6.84 0.99
N LEU A 23 -6.96 7.51 1.26
CA LEU A 23 -5.97 7.84 0.23
C LEU A 23 -5.34 6.60 -0.40
N PHE A 24 -5.07 5.57 0.41
CA PHE A 24 -4.49 4.33 -0.07
C PHE A 24 -5.49 3.57 -0.96
N GLU A 25 -6.76 3.52 -0.55
CA GLU A 25 -7.84 2.91 -1.34
C GLU A 25 -8.10 3.66 -2.66
N GLU A 26 -8.16 5.01 -2.63
CA GLU A 26 -8.29 5.84 -3.82
C GLU A 26 -7.13 5.60 -4.80
N SER A 27 -5.90 5.56 -4.29
CA SER A 27 -4.69 5.40 -5.10
C SER A 27 -4.60 4.01 -5.72
N ALA A 28 -5.06 2.98 -5.01
CA ALA A 28 -5.15 1.62 -5.55
C ALA A 28 -6.25 1.48 -6.60
N LYS A 29 -7.44 2.05 -6.35
CA LYS A 29 -8.55 2.06 -7.32
C LYS A 29 -8.15 2.73 -8.64
N ALA A 30 -7.35 3.80 -8.58
CA ALA A 30 -6.88 4.51 -9.77
C ALA A 30 -6.03 3.63 -10.73
N VAL A 31 -5.45 2.55 -10.23
CA VAL A 31 -4.67 1.58 -11.02
C VAL A 31 -5.37 0.22 -11.15
N GLY A 32 -6.65 0.14 -10.77
CA GLY A 32 -7.42 -1.11 -10.84
C GLY A 32 -7.01 -2.18 -9.83
N ALA A 33 -6.34 -1.78 -8.75
CA ALA A 33 -5.94 -2.67 -7.66
C ALA A 33 -6.94 -2.63 -6.49
N LYS A 34 -6.95 -3.69 -5.70
CA LYS A 34 -7.70 -3.79 -4.43
C LYS A 34 -6.73 -3.67 -3.26
N VAL A 35 -7.18 -3.07 -2.17
CA VAL A 35 -6.42 -3.00 -0.90
C VAL A 35 -7.20 -3.71 0.19
N ASP A 36 -6.49 -4.44 1.05
CA ASP A 36 -6.98 -4.91 2.34
C ASP A 36 -6.05 -4.40 3.47
N GLY A 37 -6.63 -4.11 4.64
CA GLY A 37 -5.93 -3.54 5.80
C GLY A 37 -6.61 -2.25 6.33
N PRO A 38 -5.95 -1.48 7.21
CA PRO A 38 -4.61 -1.74 7.74
C PRO A 38 -4.58 -2.93 8.70
N TYR A 39 -3.50 -3.69 8.66
CA TYR A 39 -3.09 -4.67 9.66
C TYR A 39 -1.94 -4.11 10.51
N TYR A 40 -1.73 -4.68 11.69
CA TYR A 40 -0.75 -4.19 12.67
C TYR A 40 0.30 -5.27 12.97
N PRO A 41 1.37 -5.39 12.15
CA PRO A 41 2.43 -6.37 12.38
C PRO A 41 3.36 -5.93 13.52
N GLN A 42 4.24 -6.81 13.98
CA GLN A 42 5.19 -6.47 15.05
C GLN A 42 6.34 -5.56 14.61
N ASP A 43 6.63 -5.51 13.31
CA ASP A 43 7.81 -4.83 12.74
C ASP A 43 7.49 -3.53 11.98
N ALA A 44 6.25 -3.04 12.05
CA ALA A 44 5.81 -1.77 11.46
C ALA A 44 4.48 -1.31 12.12
N SER A 45 4.19 -0.01 12.10
CA SER A 45 2.89 0.49 12.58
C SER A 45 1.72 0.02 11.72
N LEU A 46 1.88 -0.01 10.40
CA LEU A 46 0.81 -0.35 9.45
C LEU A 46 1.31 -1.32 8.39
N MET A 47 0.41 -2.23 7.98
CA MET A 47 0.59 -3.13 6.84
C MET A 47 -0.67 -3.18 5.98
N TYR A 48 -0.48 -3.03 4.67
CA TYR A 48 -1.55 -3.14 3.68
C TYR A 48 -1.22 -4.23 2.68
N LEU A 49 -2.25 -4.92 2.20
CA LEU A 49 -2.15 -5.90 1.13
C LEU A 49 -2.76 -5.30 -0.13
N MET A 50 -1.94 -5.05 -1.15
CA MET A 50 -2.38 -4.56 -2.45
C MET A 50 -2.44 -5.73 -3.44
N TRP A 51 -3.64 -6.03 -3.92
CA TRP A 51 -3.90 -7.04 -4.94
C TRP A 51 -3.91 -6.38 -6.31
N THR A 52 -2.97 -6.76 -7.16
CA THR A 52 -2.79 -6.16 -8.48
C THR A 52 -2.52 -7.22 -9.55
N LYS A 53 -2.73 -6.86 -10.82
CA LYS A 53 -2.39 -7.71 -11.97
C LYS A 53 -0.90 -7.65 -12.31
N ALA A 54 -0.28 -6.50 -12.09
CA ALA A 54 1.12 -6.24 -12.39
C ALA A 54 1.79 -5.53 -11.21
N TYR A 55 3.02 -5.91 -10.89
CA TYR A 55 3.74 -5.36 -9.73
C TYR A 55 4.11 -3.88 -9.94
N GLU A 56 4.24 -3.45 -11.19
CA GLU A 56 4.52 -2.06 -11.58
C GLU A 56 3.41 -1.09 -11.17
N ASP A 57 2.17 -1.57 -11.02
CA ASP A 57 1.04 -0.75 -10.60
C ASP A 57 1.17 -0.30 -9.13
N MET A 58 1.94 -1.02 -8.31
CA MET A 58 2.28 -0.55 -6.96
C MET A 58 3.17 0.69 -6.99
N ASN A 59 4.13 0.77 -7.93
CA ASN A 59 4.94 1.97 -8.07
C ASN A 59 4.10 3.17 -8.52
N ARG A 60 3.09 2.94 -9.35
CA ARG A 60 2.17 3.99 -9.82
C ARG A 60 1.26 4.47 -8.68
N SER A 61 0.60 3.55 -7.96
CA SER A 61 -0.27 3.90 -6.83
C SER A 61 0.52 4.54 -5.70
N GLY A 62 1.71 4.02 -5.38
CA GLY A 62 2.59 4.55 -4.34
C GLY A 62 3.01 6.00 -4.59
N ARG A 63 3.33 6.37 -5.84
CA ARG A 63 3.62 7.77 -6.19
C ARG A 63 2.43 8.69 -5.96
N ILE A 64 1.23 8.28 -6.37
CA ILE A 64 -0.01 9.06 -6.19
C ILE A 64 -0.29 9.22 -4.68
N PHE A 65 -0.19 8.12 -3.94
CA PHE A 65 -0.41 8.11 -2.50
C PHE A 65 0.55 9.04 -1.76
N LEU A 66 1.86 8.91 -1.99
CA LEU A 66 2.86 9.71 -1.27
C LEU A 66 2.77 11.19 -1.60
N GLN A 67 2.43 11.56 -2.84
CA GLN A 67 2.18 12.95 -3.19
C GLN A 67 1.00 13.53 -2.40
N LYS A 68 -0.11 12.80 -2.32
CA LYS A 68 -1.29 13.23 -1.54
C LYS A 68 -0.99 13.29 -0.04
N ALA A 69 -0.38 12.23 0.52
CA ALA A 69 -0.03 12.16 1.93
C ALA A 69 0.94 13.28 2.36
N THR A 70 1.93 13.59 1.51
CA THR A 70 2.87 14.70 1.75
C THR A 70 2.16 16.06 1.70
N LYS A 71 1.27 16.27 0.71
CA LYS A 71 0.49 17.51 0.59
C LYS A 71 -0.42 17.74 1.80
N GLU A 72 -0.98 16.68 2.34
CA GLU A 72 -1.86 16.70 3.51
C GLU A 72 -1.09 16.63 4.85
N LYS A 73 0.24 16.52 4.81
CA LYS A 73 1.13 16.38 5.98
C LYS A 73 0.74 15.22 6.90
N LEU A 74 0.34 14.09 6.30
CA LEU A 74 0.03 12.88 7.06
C LEU A 74 1.32 12.27 7.61
N PRO A 75 1.37 11.89 8.89
CA PRO A 75 2.56 11.35 9.55
C PRO A 75 2.76 9.87 9.20
N ILE A 76 3.01 9.58 7.92
CA ILE A 76 3.23 8.22 7.41
C ILE A 76 4.56 8.11 6.67
N THR A 77 5.34 7.10 7.04
CA THR A 77 6.68 6.85 6.46
C THR A 77 6.73 5.45 5.87
N PRO A 78 6.91 5.30 4.54
CA PRO A 78 7.04 3.98 3.92
C PRO A 78 8.30 3.29 4.42
N LEU A 79 8.18 2.03 4.85
CA LEU A 79 9.31 1.23 5.30
C LEU A 79 9.83 0.32 4.19
N ARG A 80 8.99 -0.61 3.76
CA ARG A 80 9.33 -1.59 2.74
C ARG A 80 8.10 -2.14 2.05
N TYR A 81 8.34 -2.78 0.92
CA TYR A 81 7.34 -3.58 0.25
C TYR A 81 7.90 -4.95 -0.07
N GLU A 82 7.03 -5.95 -0.07
CA GLU A 82 7.35 -7.33 -0.40
C GLU A 82 6.35 -7.81 -1.46
N ILE A 83 6.85 -8.45 -2.52
CA ILE A 83 6.02 -8.95 -3.61
C ILE A 83 5.84 -10.45 -3.41
N ALA A 84 4.63 -10.87 -3.06
CA ALA A 84 4.22 -12.26 -3.08
C ALA A 84 3.64 -12.58 -4.46
N VAL A 85 4.50 -13.11 -5.33
CA VAL A 85 4.10 -13.67 -6.63
C VAL A 85 3.77 -15.14 -6.50
N THR A 86 2.79 -15.62 -7.27
CA THR A 86 2.57 -17.07 -7.38
C THR A 86 3.71 -17.73 -8.15
N PRO A 87 4.04 -19.02 -7.91
CA PRO A 87 5.03 -19.73 -8.73
C PRO A 87 4.69 -19.68 -10.23
N LYS A 88 3.39 -19.69 -10.57
CA LYS A 88 2.93 -19.57 -11.96
C LYS A 88 3.37 -18.25 -12.61
N GLU A 89 3.29 -17.14 -11.88
CA GLU A 89 3.75 -15.82 -12.34
C GLU A 89 5.26 -15.72 -12.42
N PHE A 90 5.98 -16.35 -11.48
CA PHE A 90 7.45 -16.34 -11.47
C PHE A 90 8.04 -17.18 -12.62
N TRP A 91 7.43 -18.33 -12.92
CA TRP A 91 7.93 -19.28 -13.92
C TRP A 91 7.25 -19.20 -15.30
N GLY A 92 6.23 -18.36 -15.46
CA GLY A 92 5.60 -18.06 -16.76
C GLY A 92 4.87 -19.23 -17.44
N LYS A 93 4.33 -20.20 -16.69
CA LYS A 93 3.59 -21.34 -17.26
C LYS A 93 2.08 -21.14 -17.29
#